data_AF-A0A3C0K895-F1
#
_entry.id   AF-A0A3C0K895-F1
#
_cell.length_a   1.000
_cell.length_b   1.000
_cell.length_c   1.000
_cell.angle_alpha   90.00
_cell.angle_beta   90.00
_cell.angle_gamma   90.00
#
_symmetry.space_group_name_H-M   'P 1'
#
loop_
_entity.id
_entity.type
_entity.pdbx_description
1 polymer ?
#
loop_
_entity_poly.entity_id
_entity_poly.type
_entity_poly.pdbx_seq_one_letter_code
_entity_poly.pdbx_strand_id
1 'polypeptide(L)'
;PMPRVLLLVQDHQGYLNLCELLARAWTTNVVREQPLVKREWLQELGAGLILLSGAHAGPVGQALLAGDETRAADAALQLASLFPHRFYIELQRAGRADDERHVIAAVQLAARLHLPVVATHPVQFLAADDYEAHEARVCIAEGEILGNARRVRRFTREQYFKPAAEMAALFDDIPSAVANTLEIARRCNLSLVLGKPQLPNFPIPPVDGRQLSTEEYFRHVSYEGLEARLRHLYPDEAERERQRPRYVERLEFELGTILKMGFPGYFLIVSDFIKWAKENGCPVGPGRGSGAGSLVAYALLITDLDPLQYNLLFERFLNPERVSMPDFDIDFCQANRDRVIDYVKDRYGKDAVSQIATFGTMAARAAIRDVGRVMDFSYGFCDGISKLIPNKPGMSVTLQYPPVPKKEGDKNNYAIEMEPALAERIEKEEDVRTLIEMAQKLEGMTRNIGMHAGGVLIAPGKLTDFCPLYMQPGSESAVSQFDKDDVEAIGLVKFDFLGLATLTILEIAREFIMKRHQGQEHFDYA
;
A
#
# COMPACT_ATOMS: atom_id res chain seq x y z
N PRO A 1 -0.60 -2.06 30.14
CA PRO A 1 -0.38 -1.92 28.67
C PRO A 1 0.40 -3.15 28.14
N MET A 2 0.08 -3.61 26.92
CA MET A 2 0.89 -4.68 26.30
C MET A 2 2.34 -4.20 26.12
N PRO A 3 3.35 -5.04 26.40
CA PRO A 3 4.74 -4.65 26.25
C PRO A 3 5.11 -4.43 24.78
N ARG A 4 6.03 -3.49 24.53
CA ARG A 4 6.52 -3.13 23.19
C ARG A 4 8.01 -3.48 23.04
N VAL A 5 8.44 -3.74 21.83
CA VAL A 5 9.86 -3.87 21.46
C VAL A 5 10.09 -3.13 20.14
N LEU A 6 11.33 -2.74 19.87
CA LEU A 6 11.71 -2.19 18.57
C LEU A 6 12.50 -3.24 17.79
N LEU A 7 12.13 -3.50 16.54
CA LEU A 7 12.88 -4.36 15.62
C LEU A 7 13.44 -3.50 14.50
N LEU A 8 14.74 -3.60 14.27
CA LEU A 8 15.45 -2.93 13.18
C LEU A 8 15.94 -3.96 12.18
N VAL A 9 15.81 -3.65 10.89
CA VAL A 9 16.25 -4.53 9.80
C VAL A 9 17.75 -4.38 9.60
N GLN A 10 18.50 -5.46 9.80
CA GLN A 10 19.94 -5.51 9.61
C GLN A 10 20.30 -5.72 8.12
N ASP A 11 19.55 -6.57 7.43
CA ASP A 11 19.82 -7.01 6.06
C ASP A 11 18.52 -7.41 5.32
N HIS A 12 18.66 -7.89 4.08
CA HIS A 12 17.52 -8.33 3.28
C HIS A 12 16.71 -9.46 3.94
N GLN A 13 17.34 -10.42 4.62
CA GLN A 13 16.61 -11.49 5.32
C GLN A 13 15.80 -10.92 6.49
N GLY A 14 16.36 -9.93 7.19
CA GLY A 14 15.65 -9.17 8.20
C GLY A 14 14.40 -8.47 7.66
N TYR A 15 14.48 -7.90 6.46
CA TYR A 15 13.32 -7.27 5.80
C TYR A 15 12.21 -8.30 5.55
N LEU A 16 12.53 -9.43 4.93
CA LEU A 16 11.56 -10.51 4.67
C LEU A 16 10.92 -11.01 5.97
N ASN A 17 11.72 -11.22 7.01
CA ASN A 17 11.26 -11.65 8.32
C ASN A 17 10.35 -10.61 8.99
N LEU A 18 10.66 -9.31 8.86
CA LEU A 18 9.81 -8.24 9.37
C LEU A 18 8.47 -8.18 8.62
N CYS A 19 8.49 -8.32 7.28
CA CYS A 19 7.28 -8.39 6.47
C CYS A 19 6.38 -9.56 6.91
N GLU A 20 6.97 -10.73 7.15
CA GLU A 20 6.26 -11.90 7.64
C GLU A 20 5.68 -11.70 9.06
N LEU A 21 6.47 -11.12 9.98
CA LEU A 21 6.02 -10.83 11.34
C LEU A 21 4.82 -9.87 11.34
N LEU A 22 4.88 -8.81 10.54
CA LEU A 22 3.80 -7.83 10.40
C LEU A 22 2.55 -8.48 9.79
N ALA A 23 2.72 -9.26 8.71
CA ALA A 23 1.63 -9.97 8.06
C ALA A 23 0.95 -10.93 9.05
N ARG A 24 1.71 -11.82 9.71
CA ARG A 24 1.16 -12.77 10.70
C ARG A 24 0.43 -12.07 11.84
N ALA A 25 0.96 -10.95 12.34
CA ALA A 25 0.35 -10.22 13.45
C ALA A 25 -1.03 -9.65 13.06
N TRP A 26 -1.16 -9.09 11.85
CA TRP A 26 -2.43 -8.57 11.35
C TRP A 26 -3.41 -9.65 10.89
N THR A 27 -2.93 -10.76 10.33
CA THR A 27 -3.82 -11.79 9.77
C THR A 27 -4.24 -12.85 10.79
N THR A 28 -3.46 -13.10 11.85
CA THR A 28 -3.72 -14.23 12.76
C THR A 28 -3.81 -13.88 14.25
N ASN A 29 -3.36 -12.69 14.68
CA ASN A 29 -3.24 -12.39 16.11
C ASN A 29 -3.55 -10.92 16.46
N VAL A 30 -4.76 -10.47 16.08
CA VAL A 30 -5.29 -9.17 16.48
C VAL A 30 -6.10 -9.29 17.76
N VAL A 31 -5.74 -8.51 18.78
CA VAL A 31 -6.46 -8.45 20.06
C VAL A 31 -6.82 -6.99 20.34
N ARG A 32 -8.12 -6.71 20.52
CA ARG A 32 -8.65 -5.34 20.73
C ARG A 32 -8.13 -4.37 19.66
N GLU A 33 -8.27 -4.77 18.40
CA GLU A 33 -7.85 -4.00 17.22
C GLU A 33 -6.35 -3.71 17.14
N GLN A 34 -5.52 -4.39 17.94
CA GLN A 34 -4.06 -4.27 17.90
C GLN A 34 -3.41 -5.59 17.45
N PRO A 35 -2.54 -5.57 16.43
CA PRO A 35 -1.78 -6.75 16.02
C PRO A 35 -0.71 -7.03 17.08
N LEU A 36 -0.59 -8.29 17.51
CA LEU A 36 0.40 -8.71 18.51
C LEU A 36 1.35 -9.74 17.92
N VAL A 37 2.65 -9.50 18.09
CA VAL A 37 3.69 -10.47 17.73
C VAL A 37 3.90 -11.44 18.88
N LYS A 38 3.85 -12.75 18.60
CA LYS A 38 4.17 -13.78 19.60
C LYS A 38 5.67 -13.95 19.73
N ARG A 39 6.12 -14.31 20.93
CA ARG A 39 7.54 -14.56 21.20
C ARG A 39 8.08 -15.74 20.38
N GLU A 40 7.29 -16.79 20.17
CA GLU A 40 7.71 -17.93 19.33
C GLU A 40 8.03 -17.48 17.89
N TRP A 41 7.31 -16.48 17.37
CA TRP A 41 7.59 -15.95 16.03
C TRP A 41 8.89 -15.15 15.98
N LEU A 42 9.27 -14.47 17.07
CA LEU A 42 10.58 -13.82 17.15
C LEU A 42 11.73 -14.83 17.17
N GLN A 43 11.49 -16.04 17.68
CA GLN A 43 12.47 -17.13 17.62
C GLN A 43 12.59 -17.69 16.19
N GLU A 44 11.47 -17.85 15.48
CA GLU A 44 11.42 -18.35 14.11
C GLU A 44 11.95 -17.33 13.09
N LEU A 45 11.52 -16.08 13.21
CA LEU A 45 11.72 -14.99 12.23
C LEU A 45 12.65 -13.91 12.79
N GLY A 46 13.51 -14.25 13.75
CA GLY A 46 14.43 -13.30 14.38
C GLY A 46 15.71 -13.04 13.59
N ALA A 47 16.04 -13.84 12.58
CA ALA A 47 17.27 -13.68 11.78
C ALA A 47 17.28 -12.35 11.01
N GLY A 48 18.45 -11.71 10.86
CA GLY A 48 18.59 -10.42 10.17
C GLY A 48 17.94 -9.23 10.87
N LEU A 49 17.44 -9.38 12.11
CA LEU A 49 16.83 -8.31 12.91
C LEU A 49 17.68 -7.93 14.13
N ILE A 50 17.63 -6.66 14.53
CA ILE A 50 18.18 -6.17 15.80
C ILE A 50 17.02 -5.78 16.71
N LEU A 51 17.00 -6.25 17.96
CA LEU A 51 15.95 -5.99 18.94
C LEU A 51 16.40 -4.97 19.98
N LEU A 52 15.64 -3.89 20.15
CA LEU A 52 15.77 -2.99 21.29
C LEU A 52 14.63 -3.26 22.28
N SER A 53 14.95 -3.17 23.58
CA SER A 53 14.08 -3.65 24.66
C SER A 53 12.74 -2.91 24.82
N GLY A 54 12.47 -1.83 24.07
CA GLY A 54 11.22 -1.06 24.14
C GLY A 54 11.18 -0.01 25.26
N ALA A 55 12.35 0.32 25.83
CA ALA A 55 12.54 1.18 26.99
C ALA A 55 11.52 0.86 28.11
N HIS A 56 10.97 1.89 28.76
CA HIS A 56 9.97 1.77 29.83
C HIS A 56 8.69 1.02 29.41
N ALA A 57 8.35 1.03 28.12
CA ALA A 57 7.14 0.39 27.60
C ALA A 57 7.34 -1.11 27.29
N GLY A 58 8.58 -1.59 27.27
CA GLY A 58 8.90 -2.97 26.95
C GLY A 58 8.89 -3.92 28.15
N PRO A 59 9.08 -5.22 27.91
CA PRO A 59 8.93 -6.23 28.95
C PRO A 59 9.97 -6.07 30.07
N VAL A 60 11.17 -5.59 29.74
CA VAL A 60 12.23 -5.29 30.72
C VAL A 60 11.90 -4.03 31.50
N GLY A 61 11.58 -2.91 30.82
CA GLY A 61 11.33 -1.63 31.46
C GLY A 61 10.08 -1.62 32.34
N GLN A 62 9.02 -2.31 31.94
CA GLN A 62 7.81 -2.46 32.76
C GLN A 62 8.10 -3.19 34.08
N ALA A 63 8.93 -4.24 34.06
CA ALA A 63 9.31 -4.97 35.26
C ALA A 63 10.21 -4.12 36.18
N LEU A 64 11.17 -3.38 35.61
CA LEU A 64 12.02 -2.45 36.36
C LEU A 64 11.21 -1.36 37.07
N LEU A 65 10.24 -0.74 36.38
CA LEU A 65 9.39 0.28 36.98
C LEU A 65 8.43 -0.26 38.06
N ALA A 66 8.11 -1.55 38.00
CA ALA A 66 7.35 -2.25 39.04
C ALA A 66 8.23 -2.68 40.23
N GLY A 67 9.56 -2.51 40.16
CA GLY A 67 10.50 -2.96 41.19
C GLY A 67 10.76 -4.47 41.19
N ASP A 68 10.36 -5.18 40.12
CA ASP A 68 10.55 -6.63 39.99
C ASP A 68 11.84 -6.94 39.21
N GLU A 69 12.97 -6.89 39.92
CA GLU A 69 14.29 -7.10 39.33
C GLU A 69 14.49 -8.51 38.76
N THR A 70 13.84 -9.52 39.35
CA THR A 70 13.98 -10.92 38.91
C THR A 70 13.32 -11.07 37.55
N ARG A 71 12.08 -10.60 37.42
CA ARG A 71 11.37 -10.62 36.14
C ARG A 71 12.06 -9.77 35.08
N ALA A 72 12.63 -8.63 35.45
CA ALA A 72 13.39 -7.80 34.52
C ALA A 72 14.63 -8.53 33.98
N ALA A 73 15.38 -9.21 34.85
CA ALA A 73 16.54 -10.00 34.47
C ALA A 73 16.16 -11.19 33.57
N ASP A 74 15.13 -11.94 33.94
CA ASP A 74 14.63 -13.06 33.14
C ASP A 74 14.18 -12.61 31.75
N ALA A 75 13.43 -11.50 31.66
CA ALA A 75 12.99 -10.95 30.39
C ALA A 75 14.17 -10.50 29.51
N ALA A 76 15.17 -9.83 30.11
CA ALA A 76 16.36 -9.38 29.39
C ALA A 76 17.19 -10.57 28.86
N LEU A 77 17.43 -11.59 29.69
CA LEU A 77 18.17 -12.79 29.29
C LEU A 77 17.43 -13.59 28.21
N GLN A 78 16.11 -13.70 28.32
CA GLN A 78 15.30 -14.34 27.29
C GLN A 78 15.41 -13.61 25.95
N LEU A 79 15.24 -12.29 25.92
CA LEU A 79 15.38 -11.52 24.68
C LEU A 79 16.80 -11.57 24.12
N ALA A 80 17.81 -11.49 24.98
CA ALA A 80 19.22 -11.62 24.59
C ALA A 80 19.51 -13.00 23.97
N SER A 81 18.90 -14.06 24.49
CA SER A 81 19.05 -15.42 23.95
C SER A 81 18.41 -15.59 22.56
N LEU A 82 17.32 -14.86 22.28
CA LEU A 82 16.68 -14.85 20.96
C LEU A 82 17.45 -14.02 19.93
N PHE A 83 18.17 -12.99 20.40
CA PHE A 83 18.95 -12.08 19.55
C PHE A 83 20.42 -12.00 20.00
N PRO A 84 21.21 -13.10 19.90
CA PRO A 84 22.61 -13.09 20.30
C PRO A 84 23.38 -11.99 19.55
N HIS A 85 24.08 -11.14 20.30
CA HIS A 85 24.82 -9.97 19.78
C HIS A 85 23.98 -8.96 18.97
N ARG A 86 22.65 -9.05 19.06
CA ARG A 86 21.66 -8.24 18.33
C ARG A 86 20.56 -7.72 19.25
N PHE A 87 20.75 -7.81 20.57
CA PHE A 87 19.86 -7.28 21.59
C PHE A 87 20.50 -6.11 22.32
N TYR A 88 19.74 -5.04 22.53
CA TYR A 88 20.16 -3.87 23.30
C TYR A 88 19.09 -3.45 24.30
N ILE A 89 19.53 -3.04 25.49
CA ILE A 89 18.66 -2.38 26.48
C ILE A 89 18.50 -0.92 26.07
N GLU A 90 17.26 -0.55 25.75
CA GLU A 90 16.91 0.77 25.24
C GLU A 90 16.70 1.78 26.37
N LEU A 91 17.34 2.95 26.26
CA LEU A 91 17.27 4.05 27.22
C LEU A 91 16.64 5.27 26.55
N GLN A 92 15.68 5.91 27.21
CA GLN A 92 14.96 7.08 26.71
C GLN A 92 14.83 8.13 27.81
N ARG A 93 15.07 9.40 27.45
CA ARG A 93 14.87 10.58 28.29
C ARG A 93 13.97 11.56 27.54
N ALA A 94 12.67 11.31 27.57
CA ALA A 94 11.64 12.10 26.88
C ALA A 94 10.88 13.03 27.83
N GLY A 95 11.43 13.37 28.99
CA GLY A 95 10.80 14.25 29.97
C GLY A 95 9.57 13.64 30.66
N ARG A 96 9.43 12.31 30.67
CA ARG A 96 8.41 11.64 31.49
C ARG A 96 8.89 11.50 32.93
N ALA A 97 7.96 11.48 33.86
CA ALA A 97 8.26 11.37 35.30
C ALA A 97 9.12 10.14 35.65
N ASP A 98 8.94 9.03 34.93
CA ASP A 98 9.61 7.76 35.19
C ASP A 98 10.92 7.54 34.40
N ASP A 99 11.30 8.45 33.51
CA ASP A 99 12.43 8.22 32.60
C ASP A 99 13.75 8.01 33.34
N GLU A 100 14.13 8.89 34.27
CA GLU A 100 15.40 8.74 35.01
C GLU A 100 15.41 7.49 35.90
N ARG A 101 14.28 7.20 36.56
CA ARG A 101 14.13 5.98 37.38
C ARG A 101 14.34 4.73 36.54
N HIS A 102 13.76 4.69 35.34
CA HIS A 102 13.96 3.61 34.38
C HIS A 102 15.41 3.53 33.91
N VAL A 103 16.01 4.65 33.49
CA VAL A 103 17.39 4.69 32.95
C VAL A 103 18.39 4.17 33.97
N ILE A 104 18.34 4.63 35.23
CA ILE A 104 19.26 4.18 36.29
C ILE A 104 19.14 2.66 36.49
N ALA A 105 17.91 2.16 36.65
CA ALA A 105 17.67 0.73 36.87
C ALA A 105 18.08 -0.14 35.66
N ALA A 106 17.83 0.35 34.44
CA ALA A 106 18.20 -0.34 33.21
C ALA A 106 19.71 -0.42 33.01
N VAL A 107 20.46 0.64 33.35
CA VAL A 107 21.94 0.66 33.29
C VAL A 107 22.53 -0.31 34.31
N GLN A 108 22.02 -0.34 35.54
CA GLN A 108 22.46 -1.28 36.56
C GLN A 108 22.21 -2.73 36.13
N LEU A 109 21.04 -3.01 35.56
CA LEU A 109 20.70 -4.33 35.01
C LEU A 109 21.64 -4.71 33.86
N ALA A 110 21.86 -3.79 32.92
CA ALA A 110 22.73 -3.99 31.76
C ALA A 110 24.16 -4.32 32.19
N ALA A 111 24.70 -3.59 33.17
CA ALA A 111 26.02 -3.84 33.73
C ALA A 111 26.12 -5.22 34.39
N ARG A 112 25.12 -5.60 35.21
CA ARG A 112 25.06 -6.90 35.89
C ARG A 112 24.98 -8.08 34.91
N LEU A 113 24.26 -7.92 33.81
CA LEU A 113 24.05 -8.97 32.80
C LEU A 113 25.04 -8.91 31.62
N HIS A 114 25.96 -7.94 31.62
CA HIS A 114 26.88 -7.67 30.51
C HIS A 114 26.18 -7.47 29.15
N LEU A 115 25.05 -6.75 29.16
CA LEU A 115 24.27 -6.45 27.96
C LEU A 115 24.52 -5.00 27.50
N PRO A 116 24.55 -4.73 26.18
CA PRO A 116 24.77 -3.39 25.68
C PRO A 116 23.52 -2.51 25.85
N VAL A 117 23.74 -1.22 26.08
CA VAL A 117 22.68 -0.20 26.13
C VAL A 117 22.67 0.66 24.87
N VAL A 118 21.53 1.23 24.51
CA VAL A 118 21.42 2.18 23.40
C VAL A 118 20.47 3.32 23.76
N ALA A 119 20.86 4.54 23.42
CA ALA A 119 20.02 5.72 23.58
C ALA A 119 19.10 5.86 22.37
N THR A 120 17.79 6.00 22.61
CA THR A 120 16.81 6.35 21.58
C THR A 120 15.96 7.52 22.07
N HIS A 121 15.24 8.14 21.15
CA HIS A 121 14.26 9.16 21.48
C HIS A 121 12.92 8.79 20.85
N PRO A 122 11.81 8.75 21.62
CA PRO A 122 10.50 8.34 21.12
C PRO A 122 9.83 9.49 20.37
N VAL A 123 10.43 9.89 19.24
CA VAL A 123 9.99 11.01 18.39
C VAL A 123 8.55 10.81 17.92
N GLN A 124 7.72 11.85 18.02
CA GLN A 124 6.32 11.87 17.55
C GLN A 124 6.05 12.99 16.55
N PHE A 125 6.88 14.02 16.55
CA PHE A 125 6.76 15.20 15.69
C PHE A 125 8.15 15.77 15.36
N LEU A 126 8.25 16.63 14.35
CA LEU A 126 9.54 17.10 13.83
C LEU A 126 10.13 18.22 14.68
N ALA A 127 9.38 19.31 14.90
CA ALA A 127 9.83 20.48 15.66
C ALA A 127 9.14 20.57 17.04
N ALA A 128 9.77 21.24 18.00
CA ALA A 128 9.21 21.42 19.35
C ALA A 128 7.82 22.10 19.33
N ASP A 129 7.61 23.04 18.41
CA ASP A 129 6.35 23.80 18.27
C ASP A 129 5.21 22.99 17.62
N ASP A 130 5.44 21.74 17.22
CA ASP A 130 4.42 20.86 16.65
C ASP A 130 3.67 20.03 17.70
N TYR A 131 4.05 20.15 18.98
CA TYR A 131 3.40 19.43 20.07
C TYR A 131 1.87 19.64 20.11
N GLU A 132 1.39 20.88 19.97
CA GLU A 132 -0.05 21.16 20.01
C GLU A 132 -0.80 20.54 18.82
N ALA A 133 -0.17 20.53 17.64
CA ALA A 133 -0.73 19.87 16.46
C ALA A 133 -0.77 18.35 16.65
N HIS A 134 0.29 17.76 17.21
CA HIS A 134 0.31 16.35 17.55
C HIS A 134 -0.81 15.98 18.55
N GLU A 135 -1.00 16.79 19.60
CA GLU A 135 -2.09 16.60 20.56
C GLU A 135 -3.47 16.71 19.89
N ALA A 136 -3.66 17.68 18.99
CA ALA A 136 -4.88 17.82 18.20
C ALA A 136 -5.14 16.56 17.36
N ARG A 137 -4.11 16.04 16.68
CA ARG A 137 -4.18 14.79 15.90
C ARG A 137 -4.58 13.59 16.76
N VAL A 138 -3.99 13.46 17.95
CA VAL A 138 -4.30 12.36 18.87
C VAL A 138 -5.75 12.44 19.33
N CYS A 139 -6.22 13.62 19.71
CA CYS A 139 -7.62 13.82 20.07
C CYS A 139 -8.58 13.58 18.90
N ILE A 140 -8.19 13.92 17.66
CA ILE A 140 -8.97 13.58 16.46
C ILE A 140 -9.14 12.07 16.34
N ALA A 141 -8.05 11.30 16.47
CA ALA A 141 -8.05 9.84 16.37
C ALA A 141 -8.84 9.16 17.51
N GLU A 142 -8.80 9.73 18.72
CA GLU A 142 -9.44 9.16 19.92
C GLU A 142 -10.88 9.62 20.12
N GLY A 143 -11.36 10.57 19.31
CA GLY A 143 -12.69 11.17 19.48
C GLY A 143 -12.79 12.11 20.69
N GLU A 144 -11.66 12.59 21.20
CA GLU A 144 -11.57 13.48 22.37
C GLU A 144 -11.53 14.96 21.97
N ILE A 145 -11.65 15.86 22.95
CA ILE A 145 -11.56 17.33 22.78
C ILE A 145 -10.31 17.84 23.50
N LEU A 146 -9.58 18.80 22.91
CA LEU A 146 -8.34 19.36 23.47
C LEU A 146 -8.54 20.01 24.85
N GLY A 147 -9.67 20.70 25.03
CA GLY A 147 -10.05 21.36 26.28
C GLY A 147 -10.47 20.42 27.41
N ASN A 148 -10.64 19.11 27.15
CA ASN A 148 -11.03 18.15 28.18
C ASN A 148 -9.91 17.96 29.21
N ALA A 149 -10.09 18.51 30.42
CA ALA A 149 -9.11 18.42 31.50
C ALA A 149 -8.87 16.98 32.01
N ARG A 150 -9.79 16.04 31.74
CA ARG A 150 -9.65 14.63 32.12
C ARG A 150 -8.97 13.78 31.05
N ARG A 151 -8.62 14.35 29.88
CA ARG A 151 -7.96 13.61 28.81
C ARG A 151 -6.58 13.12 29.24
N VAL A 152 -6.24 11.90 28.85
CA VAL A 152 -4.94 11.32 29.16
C VAL A 152 -3.90 11.87 28.18
N ARG A 153 -2.99 12.72 28.67
CA ARG A 153 -1.85 13.21 27.89
C ARG A 153 -0.72 12.18 27.94
N ARG A 154 -0.54 11.43 26.86
CA ARG A 154 0.45 10.34 26.77
C ARG A 154 1.83 10.83 26.33
N PHE A 155 1.86 12.00 25.70
CA PHE A 155 3.03 12.55 25.04
C PHE A 155 3.56 13.78 25.77
N THR A 156 4.84 14.06 25.59
CA THR A 156 5.50 15.22 26.18
C THR A 156 5.96 16.17 25.07
N ARG A 157 6.21 17.44 25.43
CA ARG A 157 6.77 18.44 24.51
C ARG A 157 8.16 18.10 24.01
N GLU A 158 8.89 17.25 24.74
CA GLU A 158 10.26 16.86 24.41
C GLU A 158 10.35 15.86 23.25
N GLN A 159 9.25 15.25 22.81
CA GLN A 159 9.24 14.19 21.77
C GLN A 159 9.38 14.70 20.31
N TYR A 160 10.08 15.80 20.10
CA TYR A 160 10.47 16.27 18.77
C TYR A 160 11.75 15.58 18.28
N PHE A 161 12.10 15.77 17.01
CA PHE A 161 13.34 15.23 16.44
C PHE A 161 14.56 16.05 16.91
N LYS A 162 15.13 15.65 18.06
CA LYS A 162 16.26 16.34 18.70
C LYS A 162 17.54 16.30 17.84
N PRO A 163 18.27 17.43 17.72
CA PRO A 163 19.60 17.44 17.13
C PRO A 163 20.59 16.53 17.87
N ALA A 164 21.61 16.05 17.16
CA ALA A 164 22.63 15.15 17.72
C ALA A 164 23.33 15.72 18.97
N ALA A 165 23.60 17.03 18.99
CA ALA A 165 24.24 17.70 20.13
C ALA A 165 23.37 17.66 21.39
N GLU A 166 22.05 17.82 21.26
CA GLU A 166 21.12 17.71 22.38
C GLU A 166 21.03 16.27 22.88
N MET A 167 20.98 15.28 21.98
CA MET A 167 20.99 13.86 22.36
C MET A 167 22.29 13.45 23.05
N ALA A 168 23.44 13.98 22.62
CA ALA A 168 24.72 13.73 23.27
C ALA A 168 24.76 14.35 24.68
N ALA A 169 24.32 15.60 24.83
CA ALA A 169 24.24 16.26 26.14
C ALA A 169 23.27 15.54 27.08
N LEU A 170 22.15 15.03 26.55
CA LEU A 170 21.14 14.30 27.30
C LEU A 170 21.65 12.96 27.86
N PHE A 171 22.70 12.38 27.28
CA PHE A 171 23.29 11.09 27.67
C PHE A 171 24.81 11.20 27.93
N ASP A 172 25.29 12.37 28.36
CA ASP A 172 26.72 12.60 28.65
C ASP A 172 27.26 11.69 29.76
N ASP A 173 26.39 11.29 30.68
CA ASP A 173 26.65 10.29 31.74
C ASP A 173 26.75 8.84 31.23
N ILE A 174 26.24 8.56 30.02
CA ILE A 174 26.25 7.22 29.39
C ILE A 174 26.70 7.31 27.92
N PRO A 175 27.96 7.70 27.63
CA PRO A 175 28.41 7.91 26.24
C PRO A 175 28.29 6.65 25.36
N SER A 176 28.39 5.46 25.95
CA SER A 176 28.24 4.18 25.24
C SER A 176 26.84 4.00 24.64
N ALA A 177 25.80 4.54 25.27
CA ALA A 177 24.44 4.46 24.76
C ALA A 177 24.29 5.22 23.44
N VAL A 178 24.91 6.39 23.32
CA VAL A 178 24.94 7.19 22.08
C VAL A 178 25.86 6.53 21.05
N ALA A 179 27.05 6.06 21.44
CA ALA A 179 27.98 5.40 20.53
C ALA A 179 27.36 4.16 19.86
N ASN A 180 26.58 3.38 20.60
CA ASN A 180 25.90 2.19 20.07
C ASN A 180 24.83 2.52 19.02
N THR A 181 24.29 3.75 18.96
CA THR A 181 23.36 4.16 17.88
C THR A 181 24.06 4.12 16.52
N LEU A 182 25.31 4.58 16.46
CA LEU A 182 26.12 4.58 15.25
C LEU A 182 26.53 3.17 14.85
N GLU A 183 26.84 2.32 15.83
CA GLU A 183 27.17 0.92 15.57
C GLU A 183 25.97 0.16 15.01
N ILE A 184 24.79 0.32 15.59
CA ILE A 184 23.55 -0.25 15.06
C ILE A 184 23.29 0.28 13.64
N ALA A 185 23.42 1.59 13.41
CA ALA A 185 23.21 2.18 12.10
C ALA A 185 24.15 1.60 11.03
N ARG A 186 25.43 1.36 11.35
CA ARG A 186 26.40 0.72 10.43
C ARG A 186 26.04 -0.74 10.12
N ARG A 187 25.39 -1.42 11.05
CA ARG A 187 24.99 -2.83 10.89
C ARG A 187 23.74 -2.96 10.02
N CYS A 188 22.89 -1.93 9.95
CA CYS A 188 21.65 -1.95 9.17
C CYS A 188 21.89 -1.51 7.72
N ASN A 189 21.93 -2.47 6.79
CA ASN A 189 22.13 -2.24 5.36
C ASN A 189 21.08 -3.00 4.55
N LEU A 190 20.03 -2.29 4.15
CA LEU A 190 18.98 -2.82 3.27
C LEU A 190 19.08 -2.14 1.90
N SER A 191 19.11 -2.94 0.84
CA SER A 191 19.01 -2.46 -0.54
C SER A 191 17.72 -2.98 -1.15
N LEU A 192 16.90 -2.07 -1.66
CA LEU A 192 15.66 -2.38 -2.37
C LEU A 192 15.84 -2.04 -3.85
N VAL A 193 15.47 -2.97 -4.73
CA VAL A 193 15.48 -2.75 -6.17
C VAL A 193 14.14 -2.16 -6.57
N LEU A 194 14.13 -0.88 -6.96
CA LEU A 194 12.92 -0.18 -7.37
C LEU A 194 12.85 -0.04 -8.90
N GLY A 195 11.63 0.04 -9.44
CA GLY A 195 11.33 0.26 -10.85
C GLY A 195 11.60 -0.92 -11.77
N LYS A 196 11.91 -2.11 -11.23
CA LYS A 196 12.13 -3.33 -12.01
C LYS A 196 10.95 -4.29 -11.86
N PRO A 197 10.16 -4.54 -12.92
CA PRO A 197 9.03 -5.45 -12.87
C PRO A 197 9.42 -6.87 -12.42
N GLN A 198 8.59 -7.44 -11.56
CA GLN A 198 8.63 -8.81 -11.05
C GLN A 198 7.35 -9.49 -11.51
N LEU A 199 7.37 -10.05 -12.72
CA LEU A 199 6.18 -10.64 -13.32
C LEU A 199 5.82 -11.96 -12.63
N PRO A 200 4.53 -12.20 -12.37
CA PRO A 200 4.06 -13.48 -11.85
C PRO A 200 4.33 -14.64 -12.81
N ASN A 201 4.53 -15.83 -12.24
CA ASN A 201 4.73 -17.05 -13.00
C ASN A 201 3.40 -17.59 -13.54
N PHE A 202 3.31 -17.80 -14.85
CA PHE A 202 2.13 -18.43 -15.46
C PHE A 202 2.26 -19.96 -15.43
N PRO A 203 1.29 -20.71 -14.88
CA PRO A 203 1.30 -22.17 -14.90
C PRO A 203 1.00 -22.70 -16.31
N ILE A 204 2.05 -23.09 -17.05
CA ILE A 204 1.94 -23.59 -18.43
C ILE A 204 1.49 -25.06 -18.44
N PRO A 205 0.34 -25.39 -19.04
CA PRO A 205 -0.06 -26.78 -19.24
C PRO A 205 0.82 -27.45 -20.30
N PRO A 206 1.04 -28.78 -20.20
CA PRO A 206 1.75 -29.51 -21.25
C PRO A 206 0.92 -29.52 -22.54
N VAL A 207 1.58 -29.24 -23.66
CA VAL A 207 0.99 -29.28 -25.01
C VAL A 207 1.51 -30.53 -25.71
N ASP A 208 0.62 -31.40 -26.17
CA ASP A 208 0.96 -32.69 -26.77
C ASP A 208 1.94 -33.53 -25.93
N GLY A 209 1.80 -33.47 -24.61
CA GLY A 209 2.67 -34.17 -23.65
C GLY A 209 4.06 -33.56 -23.44
N ARG A 210 4.34 -32.37 -24.00
CA ARG A 210 5.60 -31.63 -23.82
C ARG A 210 5.40 -30.39 -22.96
N GLN A 211 6.35 -30.13 -22.07
CA GLN A 211 6.42 -28.85 -21.34
C GLN A 211 7.07 -27.81 -22.25
N LEU A 212 6.33 -26.75 -22.56
CA LEU A 212 6.83 -25.61 -23.34
C LEU A 212 7.39 -24.52 -22.41
N SER A 213 8.32 -23.71 -22.92
CA SER A 213 8.70 -22.46 -22.27
C SER A 213 7.57 -21.43 -22.33
N THR A 214 7.64 -20.37 -21.52
CA THR A 214 6.66 -19.27 -21.55
C THR A 214 6.57 -18.64 -22.93
N GLU A 215 7.71 -18.44 -23.58
CA GLU A 215 7.80 -17.86 -24.92
C GLU A 215 7.21 -18.78 -25.99
N GLU A 216 7.51 -20.08 -25.92
CA GLU A 216 6.99 -21.08 -26.85
C GLU A 216 5.47 -21.24 -26.71
N TYR A 217 4.99 -21.35 -25.45
CA TYR A 217 3.57 -21.45 -25.16
C TYR A 217 2.82 -20.20 -25.60
N PHE A 218 3.35 -19.01 -25.28
CA PHE A 218 2.77 -17.73 -25.67
C PHE A 218 2.61 -17.60 -27.18
N ARG A 219 3.63 -17.98 -27.95
CA ARG A 219 3.55 -18.02 -29.41
C ARG A 219 2.49 -19.03 -29.87
N HIS A 220 2.50 -20.25 -29.33
CA HIS A 220 1.55 -21.30 -29.69
C HIS A 220 0.09 -20.85 -29.51
N VAL A 221 -0.29 -20.37 -28.31
CA VAL A 221 -1.68 -19.96 -28.05
C VAL A 221 -2.09 -18.69 -28.81
N SER A 222 -1.15 -17.82 -29.16
CA SER A 222 -1.44 -16.63 -29.96
C SER A 222 -1.77 -17.01 -31.41
N TYR A 223 -1.09 -18.00 -31.97
CA TYR A 223 -1.39 -18.54 -33.29
C TYR A 223 -2.73 -19.26 -33.33
N GLU A 224 -3.01 -20.13 -32.34
CA GLU A 224 -4.32 -20.80 -32.23
C GLU A 224 -5.47 -19.80 -32.09
N GLY A 225 -5.27 -18.77 -31.27
CA GLY A 225 -6.23 -17.68 -31.09
C GLY A 225 -6.48 -16.91 -32.39
N LEU A 226 -5.42 -16.61 -33.16
CA LEU A 226 -5.57 -15.94 -34.45
C LEU A 226 -6.33 -16.81 -35.46
N GLU A 227 -6.07 -18.12 -35.52
CA GLU A 227 -6.84 -19.03 -36.38
C GLU A 227 -8.33 -18.99 -36.05
N ALA A 228 -8.68 -19.04 -34.76
CA ALA A 228 -10.07 -18.97 -34.32
C ALA A 228 -10.73 -17.64 -34.73
N ARG A 229 -10.05 -16.51 -34.54
CA ARG A 229 -10.54 -15.18 -34.95
C ARG A 229 -10.70 -15.07 -36.47
N LEU A 230 -9.74 -15.57 -37.26
CA LEU A 230 -9.82 -15.56 -38.73
C LEU A 230 -10.97 -16.40 -39.27
N ARG A 231 -11.26 -17.57 -38.66
CA ARG A 231 -12.42 -18.38 -39.03
C ARG A 231 -13.74 -17.65 -38.78
N HIS A 232 -13.80 -16.87 -37.70
CA HIS A 232 -14.98 -16.07 -37.35
C HIS A 232 -15.15 -14.86 -38.29
N LEU A 233 -14.09 -14.08 -38.52
CA LEU A 233 -14.13 -12.89 -39.37
C LEU A 233 -14.34 -13.23 -40.86
N TYR A 234 -13.74 -14.33 -41.32
CA TYR A 234 -13.80 -14.77 -42.71
C TYR A 234 -14.25 -16.24 -42.78
N PRO A 235 -15.58 -16.50 -42.76
CA PRO A 235 -16.12 -17.85 -42.88
C PRO A 235 -15.74 -18.53 -44.21
N ASP A 236 -15.59 -17.75 -45.30
CA ASP A 236 -15.08 -18.22 -46.58
C ASP A 236 -13.57 -18.47 -46.52
N GLU A 237 -13.15 -19.69 -46.87
CA GLU A 237 -11.75 -20.12 -46.80
C GLU A 237 -10.85 -19.35 -47.77
N ALA A 238 -11.32 -19.07 -48.99
CA ALA A 238 -10.52 -18.36 -49.98
C ALA A 238 -10.25 -16.90 -49.58
N GLU A 239 -11.25 -16.20 -49.02
CA GLU A 239 -11.03 -14.85 -48.45
C GLU A 239 -10.15 -14.89 -47.21
N ARG A 240 -10.32 -15.90 -46.34
CA ARG A 240 -9.48 -16.07 -45.15
C ARG A 240 -8.01 -16.20 -45.51
N GLU A 241 -7.68 -17.04 -46.49
CA GLU A 241 -6.29 -17.23 -46.95
C GLU A 241 -5.75 -15.99 -47.67
N ARG A 242 -6.61 -15.17 -48.32
CA ARG A 242 -6.20 -13.86 -48.87
C ARG A 242 -5.82 -12.86 -47.77
N GLN A 243 -6.54 -12.84 -46.65
CA GLN A 243 -6.30 -11.89 -45.56
C GLN A 243 -5.22 -12.34 -44.59
N ARG A 244 -5.04 -13.66 -44.43
CA ARG A 244 -4.10 -14.29 -43.48
C ARG A 244 -2.71 -13.65 -43.44
N PRO A 245 -2.01 -13.37 -44.57
CA PRO A 245 -0.66 -12.80 -44.53
C PRO A 245 -0.60 -11.47 -43.76
N ARG A 246 -1.60 -10.60 -43.92
CA ARG A 246 -1.68 -9.31 -43.23
C ARG A 246 -1.76 -9.45 -41.71
N TYR A 247 -2.54 -10.43 -41.23
CA TYR A 247 -2.70 -10.68 -39.80
C TYR A 247 -1.46 -11.38 -39.21
N VAL A 248 -0.90 -12.37 -39.91
CA VAL A 248 0.30 -13.08 -39.47
C VAL A 248 1.49 -12.13 -39.37
N GLU A 249 1.67 -11.22 -40.34
CA GLU A 249 2.73 -10.21 -40.29
C GLU A 249 2.62 -9.32 -39.05
N ARG A 250 1.41 -8.81 -38.76
CA ARG A 250 1.15 -8.01 -37.56
C ARG A 250 1.37 -8.82 -36.28
N LEU A 251 0.90 -10.06 -36.23
CA LEU A 251 1.05 -10.94 -35.07
C LEU A 251 2.54 -11.18 -34.76
N GLU A 252 3.33 -11.51 -35.78
CA GLU A 252 4.77 -11.76 -35.64
C GLU A 252 5.55 -10.53 -35.15
N PHE A 253 5.22 -9.34 -35.67
CA PHE A 253 5.80 -8.08 -35.19
C PHE A 253 5.51 -7.83 -33.71
N GLU A 254 4.25 -8.01 -33.29
CA GLU A 254 3.84 -7.84 -31.90
C GLU A 254 4.47 -8.90 -30.97
N LEU A 255 4.43 -10.18 -31.36
CA LEU A 255 5.06 -11.27 -30.62
C LEU A 255 6.56 -11.02 -30.42
N GLY A 256 7.27 -10.63 -31.48
CA GLY A 256 8.69 -10.30 -31.41
C GLY A 256 8.98 -9.17 -30.42
N THR A 257 8.14 -8.14 -30.41
CA THR A 257 8.26 -7.01 -29.48
C THR A 257 7.99 -7.43 -28.03
N ILE A 258 6.88 -8.13 -27.78
CA ILE A 258 6.47 -8.57 -26.44
C ILE A 258 7.49 -9.51 -25.82
N LEU A 259 8.03 -10.45 -26.61
CA LEU A 259 9.07 -11.38 -26.18
C LEU A 259 10.37 -10.65 -25.84
N LYS A 260 10.80 -9.69 -26.68
CA LYS A 260 12.01 -8.90 -26.43
C LYS A 260 11.91 -8.04 -25.17
N MET A 261 10.72 -7.53 -24.86
CA MET A 261 10.45 -6.73 -23.66
C MET A 261 10.19 -7.56 -22.41
N GLY A 262 10.03 -8.88 -22.54
CA GLY A 262 9.87 -9.79 -21.41
C GLY A 262 8.45 -9.80 -20.81
N PHE A 263 7.40 -9.48 -21.58
CA PHE A 263 6.01 -9.48 -21.10
C PHE A 263 5.11 -10.68 -21.50
N PRO A 264 5.59 -11.84 -21.98
CA PRO A 264 4.66 -12.91 -22.41
C PRO A 264 3.84 -13.46 -21.23
N GLY A 265 4.43 -13.59 -20.04
CA GLY A 265 3.72 -14.04 -18.84
C GLY A 265 2.57 -13.13 -18.44
N TYR A 266 2.73 -11.81 -18.58
CA TYR A 266 1.68 -10.84 -18.29
C TYR A 266 0.47 -11.04 -19.20
N PHE A 267 0.67 -11.17 -20.51
CA PHE A 267 -0.43 -11.41 -21.46
C PHE A 267 -1.13 -12.75 -21.20
N LEU A 268 -0.37 -13.81 -20.87
CA LEU A 268 -0.94 -15.12 -20.55
C LEU A 268 -1.84 -15.06 -19.32
N ILE A 269 -1.40 -14.36 -18.27
CA ILE A 269 -2.18 -14.19 -17.03
C ILE A 269 -3.46 -13.40 -17.30
N VAL A 270 -3.36 -12.30 -18.06
CA VAL A 270 -4.54 -11.51 -18.44
C VAL A 270 -5.53 -12.33 -19.28
N SER A 271 -5.03 -13.09 -20.26
CA SER A 271 -5.87 -13.98 -21.07
C SER A 271 -6.58 -15.03 -20.23
N ASP A 272 -5.88 -15.63 -19.25
CA ASP A 272 -6.38 -16.72 -18.43
C ASP A 272 -7.60 -16.33 -17.59
N PHE A 273 -7.51 -15.25 -16.79
CA PHE A 273 -8.65 -14.86 -15.96
C PHE A 273 -9.80 -14.24 -16.79
N ILE A 274 -9.53 -13.64 -17.95
CA ILE A 274 -10.58 -13.15 -18.86
C ILE A 274 -11.33 -14.32 -19.49
N LYS A 275 -10.62 -15.35 -19.98
CA LYS A 275 -11.24 -16.57 -20.52
C LYS A 275 -12.08 -17.26 -19.47
N TRP A 276 -11.53 -17.44 -18.26
CA TRP A 276 -12.27 -18.00 -17.14
C TRP A 276 -13.54 -17.17 -16.84
N ALA A 277 -13.44 -15.84 -16.81
CA ALA A 277 -14.59 -14.97 -16.56
C ALA A 277 -15.69 -15.17 -17.62
N LYS A 278 -15.34 -15.16 -18.91
CA LYS A 278 -16.27 -15.40 -20.03
C LYS A 278 -16.95 -16.77 -19.92
N GLU A 279 -16.20 -17.83 -19.62
CA GLU A 279 -16.70 -19.20 -19.49
C GLU A 279 -17.60 -19.41 -18.25
N ASN A 280 -17.45 -18.59 -17.21
CA ASN A 280 -18.18 -18.71 -15.93
C ASN A 280 -19.31 -17.68 -15.76
N GLY A 281 -19.75 -17.06 -16.86
CA GLY A 281 -20.87 -16.11 -16.85
C GLY A 281 -20.52 -14.80 -16.15
N CYS A 282 -19.26 -14.36 -16.23
CA CYS A 282 -18.81 -13.06 -15.75
C CYS A 282 -18.54 -12.17 -16.97
N PRO A 283 -19.44 -11.23 -17.32
CA PRO A 283 -19.24 -10.35 -18.46
C PRO A 283 -17.97 -9.51 -18.31
N VAL A 284 -17.19 -9.47 -19.37
CA VAL A 284 -15.95 -8.69 -19.49
C VAL A 284 -16.15 -7.62 -20.57
N GLY A 285 -15.65 -6.42 -20.34
CA GLY A 285 -15.68 -5.36 -21.33
C GLY A 285 -14.84 -5.69 -22.57
N PRO A 286 -15.10 -5.05 -23.72
CA PRO A 286 -14.41 -5.33 -24.99
C PRO A 286 -12.91 -4.93 -25.01
N GLY A 287 -12.41 -4.35 -23.91
CA GLY A 287 -11.08 -3.79 -23.74
C GLY A 287 -11.08 -2.26 -23.73
N ARG A 288 -10.43 -1.66 -22.72
CA ARG A 288 -10.24 -0.21 -22.59
C ARG A 288 -8.78 0.18 -22.85
N GLY A 289 -8.57 1.45 -23.18
CA GLY A 289 -7.24 2.04 -23.28
C GLY A 289 -6.53 1.66 -24.58
N SER A 290 -5.21 1.67 -24.55
CA SER A 290 -4.39 1.35 -25.72
C SER A 290 -4.31 -0.15 -26.01
N GLY A 291 -4.65 -1.03 -25.06
CA GLY A 291 -4.61 -2.49 -25.21
C GLY A 291 -5.41 -3.03 -26.39
N ALA A 292 -6.50 -2.35 -26.78
CA ALA A 292 -7.29 -2.68 -27.97
C ALA A 292 -6.52 -2.57 -29.29
N GLY A 293 -5.35 -1.91 -29.32
CA GLY A 293 -4.47 -1.83 -30.48
C GLY A 293 -3.59 -3.05 -30.73
N SER A 294 -3.56 -4.03 -29.81
CA SER A 294 -2.77 -5.25 -29.95
C SER A 294 -3.57 -6.37 -30.60
N LEU A 295 -3.06 -6.88 -31.73
CA LEU A 295 -3.59 -8.08 -32.37
C LEU A 295 -3.34 -9.33 -31.52
N VAL A 296 -2.24 -9.38 -30.76
CA VAL A 296 -1.99 -10.46 -29.80
C VAL A 296 -3.05 -10.46 -28.70
N ALA A 297 -3.42 -9.29 -28.15
CA ALA A 297 -4.51 -9.19 -27.18
C ALA A 297 -5.85 -9.69 -27.76
N TYR A 298 -6.16 -9.34 -29.01
CA TYR A 298 -7.35 -9.80 -29.71
C TYR A 298 -7.36 -11.33 -29.93
N ALA A 299 -6.22 -11.90 -30.35
CA ALA A 299 -6.04 -13.33 -30.53
C ALA A 299 -6.20 -14.11 -29.23
N LEU A 300 -5.71 -13.56 -28.11
CA LEU A 300 -5.79 -14.17 -26.78
C LEU A 300 -7.14 -13.92 -26.06
N LEU A 301 -8.15 -13.37 -26.75
CA LEU A 301 -9.47 -13.02 -26.22
C LEU A 301 -9.45 -11.98 -25.09
N ILE A 302 -8.34 -11.27 -24.91
CA ILE A 302 -8.21 -10.16 -23.96
C ILE A 302 -9.08 -8.99 -24.42
N THR A 303 -9.06 -8.72 -25.73
CA THR A 303 -9.90 -7.71 -26.38
C THR A 303 -10.78 -8.36 -27.43
N ASP A 304 -11.90 -7.71 -27.75
CA ASP A 304 -12.89 -8.24 -28.70
C ASP A 304 -13.02 -7.41 -29.99
N LEU A 305 -12.17 -6.38 -30.15
CA LEU A 305 -12.12 -5.55 -31.36
C LEU A 305 -10.95 -5.96 -32.26
N ASP A 306 -11.22 -6.11 -33.56
CA ASP A 306 -10.17 -6.30 -34.57
C ASP A 306 -9.37 -4.99 -34.79
N PRO A 307 -8.10 -4.91 -34.37
CA PRO A 307 -7.30 -3.70 -34.50
C PRO A 307 -7.01 -3.33 -35.96
N LEU A 308 -6.97 -4.30 -36.88
CA LEU A 308 -6.66 -4.05 -38.29
C LEU A 308 -7.85 -3.50 -39.07
N GLN A 309 -9.08 -3.84 -38.67
CA GLN A 309 -10.29 -3.22 -39.22
C GLN A 309 -10.41 -1.74 -38.84
N TYR A 310 -10.07 -1.39 -37.60
CA TYR A 310 -10.24 -0.04 -37.07
C TYR A 310 -8.94 0.80 -37.07
N ASN A 311 -7.87 0.32 -37.70
CA ASN A 311 -6.55 0.97 -37.75
C ASN A 311 -6.00 1.36 -36.36
N LEU A 312 -6.15 0.47 -35.39
CA LEU A 312 -5.62 0.64 -34.05
C LEU A 312 -4.12 0.29 -34.03
N LEU A 313 -3.32 1.15 -33.41
CA LEU A 313 -1.86 1.06 -33.41
C LEU A 313 -1.35 0.32 -32.17
N PHE A 314 -0.49 -0.67 -32.37
CA PHE A 314 0.13 -1.45 -31.30
C PHE A 314 1.15 -0.61 -30.52
N GLU A 315 1.87 0.28 -31.21
CA GLU A 315 2.95 1.11 -30.66
C GLU A 315 2.43 2.13 -29.65
N ARG A 316 1.12 2.45 -29.71
CA ARG A 316 0.44 3.27 -28.71
C ARG A 316 0.23 2.49 -27.41
N PHE A 317 0.15 1.17 -27.48
CA PHE A 317 0.07 0.28 -26.33
C PHE A 317 1.45 -0.03 -25.77
N LEU A 318 2.31 -0.58 -26.61
CA LEU A 318 3.65 -1.00 -26.23
C LEU A 318 4.67 -0.42 -27.19
N ASN A 319 5.42 0.58 -26.72
CA ASN A 319 6.44 1.24 -27.53
C ASN A 319 7.81 0.55 -27.31
N PRO A 320 8.45 -0.01 -28.34
CA PRO A 320 9.77 -0.64 -28.21
C PRO A 320 10.87 0.32 -27.72
N GLU A 321 10.73 1.62 -27.96
CA GLU A 321 11.71 2.66 -27.58
C GLU A 321 11.55 3.11 -26.13
N ARG A 322 10.42 2.78 -25.49
CA ARG A 322 10.14 3.12 -24.10
C ARG A 322 9.66 1.88 -23.36
N VAL A 323 10.55 1.30 -22.55
CA VAL A 323 10.20 0.19 -21.65
C VAL A 323 9.31 0.73 -20.53
N SER A 324 7.99 0.69 -20.74
CA SER A 324 6.97 0.88 -19.71
C SER A 324 6.17 -0.41 -19.54
N MET A 325 5.67 -0.63 -18.34
CA MET A 325 4.79 -1.77 -18.06
C MET A 325 3.50 -1.63 -18.89
N PRO A 326 3.06 -2.67 -19.63
CA PRO A 326 1.75 -2.67 -20.27
C PRO A 326 0.66 -2.68 -19.21
N ASP A 327 -0.42 -1.94 -19.44
CA ASP A 327 -1.58 -1.87 -18.55
C ASP A 327 -2.86 -2.16 -19.34
N PHE A 328 -3.46 -3.32 -19.08
CA PHE A 328 -4.80 -3.67 -19.54
C PHE A 328 -5.81 -3.24 -18.47
N ASP A 329 -6.48 -2.11 -18.71
CA ASP A 329 -7.66 -1.68 -17.96
C ASP A 329 -8.82 -2.65 -18.24
N ILE A 330 -9.11 -3.58 -17.34
CA ILE A 330 -10.11 -4.64 -17.57
C ILE A 330 -11.38 -4.35 -16.77
N ASP A 331 -12.47 -4.20 -17.51
CA ASP A 331 -13.80 -3.96 -16.95
C ASP A 331 -14.53 -5.29 -16.71
N PHE A 332 -14.95 -5.51 -15.47
CA PHE A 332 -15.84 -6.60 -15.08
C PHE A 332 -17.21 -6.06 -14.64
N CYS A 333 -18.22 -6.92 -14.71
CA CYS A 333 -19.48 -6.67 -14.00
C CYS A 333 -19.23 -6.58 -12.48
N GLN A 334 -19.76 -5.55 -11.82
CA GLN A 334 -19.51 -5.28 -10.40
C GLN A 334 -19.89 -6.45 -9.49
N ALA A 335 -20.98 -7.16 -9.81
CA ALA A 335 -21.46 -8.29 -9.02
C ALA A 335 -20.57 -9.55 -9.14
N ASN A 336 -19.76 -9.65 -10.20
CA ASN A 336 -18.96 -10.83 -10.52
C ASN A 336 -17.47 -10.62 -10.29
N ARG A 337 -17.03 -9.40 -9.97
CA ARG A 337 -15.62 -9.06 -9.75
C ARG A 337 -14.96 -9.97 -8.71
N ASP A 338 -15.59 -10.17 -7.56
CA ASP A 338 -15.00 -10.94 -6.46
C ASP A 338 -14.79 -12.41 -6.85
N ARG A 339 -15.64 -12.98 -7.70
CA ARG A 339 -15.48 -14.34 -8.24
C ARG A 339 -14.19 -14.49 -9.07
N VAL A 340 -13.85 -13.46 -9.86
CA VAL A 340 -12.61 -13.45 -10.65
C VAL A 340 -11.40 -13.32 -9.73
N ILE A 341 -11.48 -12.51 -8.68
CA ILE A 341 -10.42 -12.38 -7.67
C ILE A 341 -10.19 -13.73 -6.98
N ASP A 342 -11.25 -14.43 -6.60
CA ASP A 342 -11.15 -15.74 -5.95
C ASP A 342 -10.56 -16.80 -6.89
N TYR A 343 -10.94 -16.79 -8.17
CA TYR A 343 -10.28 -17.62 -9.19
C TYR A 343 -8.77 -17.35 -9.26
N VAL A 344 -8.37 -16.09 -9.33
CA VAL A 344 -6.95 -15.70 -9.39
C VAL A 344 -6.22 -16.16 -8.11
N LYS A 345 -6.82 -16.00 -6.93
CA LYS A 345 -6.25 -16.51 -5.66
C LYS A 345 -6.07 -18.03 -5.68
N ASP A 346 -7.04 -18.78 -6.20
CA ASP A 346 -6.96 -20.24 -6.25
C ASP A 346 -5.97 -20.73 -7.33
N ARG A 347 -5.87 -20.01 -8.46
CA ARG A 347 -5.00 -20.35 -9.60
C ARG A 347 -3.53 -20.01 -9.36
N TYR A 348 -3.24 -18.84 -8.79
CA TYR A 348 -1.87 -18.33 -8.60
C TYR A 348 -1.37 -18.45 -7.16
N GLY A 349 -2.25 -18.83 -6.23
CA GLY A 349 -1.94 -19.03 -4.81
C GLY A 349 -2.41 -17.89 -3.92
N LYS A 350 -3.07 -18.25 -2.81
CA LYS A 350 -3.63 -17.28 -1.85
C LYS A 350 -2.57 -16.37 -1.23
N ASP A 351 -1.34 -16.86 -1.12
CA ASP A 351 -0.20 -16.14 -0.57
C ASP A 351 0.48 -15.21 -1.60
N ALA A 352 0.17 -15.36 -2.89
CA ALA A 352 0.74 -14.58 -4.00
C ALA A 352 -0.21 -13.48 -4.50
N VAL A 353 -1.49 -13.51 -4.09
CA VAL A 353 -2.55 -12.63 -4.59
C VAL A 353 -3.16 -11.83 -3.45
N SER A 354 -3.21 -10.51 -3.61
CA SER A 354 -3.76 -9.59 -2.60
C SER A 354 -4.34 -8.35 -3.28
N GLN A 355 -5.17 -7.61 -2.55
CA GLN A 355 -5.55 -6.26 -2.97
C GLN A 355 -4.54 -5.23 -2.45
N ILE A 356 -4.67 -3.99 -2.90
CA ILE A 356 -3.78 -2.87 -2.57
C ILE A 356 -4.44 -2.01 -1.47
N ALA A 357 -3.67 -1.56 -0.47
CA ALA A 357 -4.19 -0.59 0.49
C ALA A 357 -4.38 0.79 -0.17
N THR A 358 -5.31 1.56 0.38
CA THR A 358 -5.41 2.99 0.14
C THR A 358 -5.30 3.72 1.46
N PHE A 359 -4.67 4.89 1.46
CA PHE A 359 -4.55 5.72 2.65
C PHE A 359 -5.44 6.95 2.51
N GLY A 360 -6.46 7.04 3.34
CA GLY A 360 -7.29 8.24 3.44
C GLY A 360 -6.50 9.32 4.17
N THR A 361 -6.26 10.46 3.52
CA THR A 361 -5.57 11.61 4.11
C THR A 361 -6.57 12.69 4.54
N MET A 362 -6.16 13.54 5.49
CA MET A 362 -6.95 14.71 5.88
C MET A 362 -6.84 15.81 4.81
N ALA A 363 -7.72 15.76 3.81
CA ALA A 363 -7.88 16.84 2.83
C ALA A 363 -8.32 18.14 3.50
N ALA A 364 -8.03 19.29 2.89
CA ALA A 364 -8.32 20.65 3.40
C ALA A 364 -9.67 20.78 4.14
N ARG A 365 -10.78 20.40 3.49
CA ARG A 365 -12.13 20.47 4.08
C ARG A 365 -12.33 19.56 5.29
N ALA A 366 -11.75 18.36 5.25
CA ALA A 366 -11.83 17.40 6.34
C ALA A 366 -10.97 17.88 7.53
N ALA A 367 -9.76 18.36 7.27
CA ALA A 367 -8.86 18.91 8.29
C ALA A 367 -9.53 20.06 9.08
N ILE A 368 -10.18 21.01 8.40
CA ILE A 368 -10.93 22.10 9.07
C ILE A 368 -12.01 21.56 10.00
N ARG A 369 -12.78 20.55 9.57
CA ARG A 369 -13.88 19.99 10.36
C ARG A 369 -13.37 19.17 11.54
N ASP A 370 -12.33 18.37 11.34
CA ASP A 370 -11.76 17.52 12.39
C ASP A 370 -11.07 18.37 13.47
N VAL A 371 -10.25 19.35 13.07
CA VAL A 371 -9.61 20.30 14.00
C VAL A 371 -10.65 21.15 14.71
N GLY A 372 -11.65 21.65 13.97
CA GLY A 372 -12.71 22.47 14.57
C GLY A 372 -13.47 21.72 15.65
N ARG A 373 -13.81 20.46 15.41
CA ARG A 373 -14.41 19.56 16.42
C ARG A 373 -13.51 19.41 17.65
N VAL A 374 -12.21 19.20 17.45
CA VAL A 374 -11.28 18.94 18.55
C VAL A 374 -10.98 20.19 19.40
N MET A 375 -11.12 21.36 18.79
CA MET A 375 -11.02 22.68 19.44
C MET A 375 -12.35 23.14 20.07
N ASP A 376 -13.40 22.30 20.03
CA ASP A 376 -14.73 22.60 20.58
C ASP A 376 -15.49 23.72 19.84
N PHE A 377 -15.18 23.95 18.56
CA PHE A 377 -15.98 24.83 17.71
C PHE A 377 -17.26 24.13 17.22
N SER A 378 -18.33 24.92 17.04
CA SER A 378 -19.60 24.38 16.54
C SER A 378 -19.49 23.85 15.11
N TYR A 379 -20.24 22.78 14.80
CA TYR A 379 -20.27 22.22 13.45
C TYR A 379 -20.64 23.26 12.38
N GLY A 380 -21.61 24.14 12.67
CA GLY A 380 -22.04 25.19 11.74
C GLY A 380 -20.93 26.20 11.40
N PHE A 381 -20.12 26.57 12.40
CA PHE A 381 -18.96 27.44 12.22
C PHE A 381 -17.93 26.77 11.29
N CYS A 382 -17.55 25.52 11.59
CA CYS A 382 -16.55 24.77 10.82
C CYS A 382 -17.04 24.44 9.40
N ASP A 383 -18.31 24.07 9.24
CA ASP A 383 -18.87 23.75 7.92
C ASP A 383 -18.92 25.00 7.03
N GLY A 384 -19.30 26.15 7.59
CA GLY A 384 -19.29 27.43 6.90
C GLY A 384 -17.91 27.79 6.33
N ILE A 385 -16.84 27.58 7.11
CA ILE A 385 -15.45 27.80 6.65
C ILE A 385 -15.05 26.72 5.62
N SER A 386 -15.37 25.45 5.87
CA SER A 386 -15.02 24.36 4.95
C SER A 386 -15.64 24.50 3.55
N LYS A 387 -16.82 25.12 3.45
CA LYS A 387 -17.50 25.36 2.17
C LYS A 387 -16.82 26.43 1.32
N LEU A 388 -16.05 27.34 1.93
CA LEU A 388 -15.23 28.34 1.22
C LEU A 388 -14.07 27.68 0.46
N ILE A 389 -13.60 26.51 0.90
CA ILE A 389 -12.52 25.80 0.20
C ILE A 389 -13.04 25.30 -1.16
N PRO A 390 -12.45 25.68 -2.30
CA PRO A 390 -12.89 25.20 -3.61
C PRO A 390 -12.87 23.67 -3.71
N ASN A 391 -13.89 23.07 -4.30
CA ASN A 391 -14.01 21.62 -4.45
C ASN A 391 -14.44 21.26 -5.87
N LYS A 392 -13.48 21.30 -6.80
CA LYS A 392 -13.69 20.86 -8.18
C LYS A 392 -13.10 19.45 -8.34
N PRO A 393 -13.80 18.50 -9.00
CA PRO A 393 -13.23 17.19 -9.29
C PRO A 393 -11.87 17.30 -9.98
N GLY A 394 -10.88 16.54 -9.52
CA GLY A 394 -9.52 16.54 -10.07
C GLY A 394 -8.64 17.73 -9.65
N MET A 395 -9.11 18.62 -8.77
CA MET A 395 -8.35 19.75 -8.27
C MET A 395 -8.00 19.56 -6.79
N SER A 396 -6.72 19.32 -6.49
CA SER A 396 -6.21 19.32 -5.12
C SER A 396 -6.02 20.75 -4.65
N VAL A 397 -6.58 21.10 -3.49
CA VAL A 397 -6.48 22.42 -2.85
C VAL A 397 -5.77 22.27 -1.52
N THR A 398 -4.87 23.19 -1.21
CA THR A 398 -4.14 23.24 0.06
C THR A 398 -4.57 24.42 0.92
N LEU A 399 -4.53 24.24 2.24
CA LEU A 399 -4.73 25.30 3.23
C LEU A 399 -3.48 26.14 3.47
N GLN A 400 -2.30 25.71 3.00
CA GLN A 400 -1.04 26.41 3.21
C GLN A 400 -1.11 27.87 2.73
N TYR A 401 -0.34 28.74 3.36
CA TYR A 401 -0.20 30.11 2.86
C TYR A 401 0.66 30.10 1.57
N PRO A 402 0.27 30.88 0.54
CA PRO A 402 1.06 30.97 -0.68
C PRO A 402 2.43 31.57 -0.36
N PRO A 403 3.55 30.99 -0.86
CA PRO A 403 4.87 31.54 -0.65
C PRO A 403 5.01 32.90 -1.35
N VAL A 404 5.72 33.84 -0.71
CA VAL A 404 6.03 35.16 -1.28
C VAL A 404 7.56 35.33 -1.31
N PRO A 405 8.20 35.37 -2.50
CA PRO A 405 7.61 35.23 -3.84
C PRO A 405 7.15 33.79 -4.14
N LYS A 406 6.24 33.62 -5.12
CA LYS A 406 5.81 32.29 -5.59
C LYS A 406 7.04 31.49 -6.01
N LYS A 407 7.15 30.25 -5.53
CA LYS A 407 8.22 29.34 -5.94
C LYS A 407 8.06 29.03 -7.42
N GLU A 408 9.15 29.09 -8.17
CA GLU A 408 9.15 28.73 -9.59
C GLU A 408 8.75 27.26 -9.73
N GLY A 409 7.71 26.97 -10.52
CA GLY A 409 7.16 25.62 -10.69
C GLY A 409 6.12 25.18 -9.65
N ASP A 410 5.67 26.07 -8.75
CA ASP A 410 4.61 25.76 -7.79
C ASP A 410 3.25 25.57 -8.48
N LYS A 411 2.72 24.35 -8.38
CA LYS A 411 1.43 23.94 -8.97
C LYS A 411 0.30 23.83 -7.94
N ASN A 412 0.56 24.25 -6.69
CA ASN A 412 -0.43 24.15 -5.63
C ASN A 412 -1.56 25.15 -5.81
N ASN A 413 -2.79 24.68 -5.60
CA ASN A 413 -3.97 25.52 -5.56
C ASN A 413 -4.20 25.97 -4.11
N TYR A 414 -3.78 27.19 -3.77
CA TYR A 414 -3.90 27.74 -2.43
C TYR A 414 -5.33 28.23 -2.16
N ALA A 415 -6.03 27.66 -1.18
CA ALA A 415 -7.41 28.05 -0.85
C ALA A 415 -7.52 29.54 -0.53
N ILE A 416 -6.54 30.08 0.19
CA ILE A 416 -6.50 31.47 0.65
C ILE A 416 -6.34 32.45 -0.52
N GLU A 417 -5.61 32.06 -1.58
CA GLU A 417 -5.48 32.86 -2.80
C GLU A 417 -6.75 32.80 -3.66
N MET A 418 -7.36 31.62 -3.73
CA MET A 418 -8.51 31.36 -4.60
C MET A 418 -9.82 31.93 -4.07
N GLU A 419 -9.95 32.10 -2.75
CA GLU A 419 -11.18 32.57 -2.10
C GLU A 419 -10.89 33.78 -1.20
N PRO A 420 -11.08 35.02 -1.70
CA PRO A 420 -10.82 36.24 -0.93
C PRO A 420 -11.62 36.33 0.37
N ALA A 421 -12.83 35.76 0.41
CA ALA A 421 -13.64 35.75 1.64
C ALA A 421 -12.98 34.92 2.74
N LEU A 422 -12.24 33.85 2.39
CA LEU A 422 -11.49 33.07 3.37
C LEU A 422 -10.31 33.89 3.92
N ALA A 423 -9.58 34.59 3.06
CA ALA A 423 -8.46 35.44 3.47
C ALA A 423 -8.92 36.56 4.41
N GLU A 424 -10.02 37.24 4.08
CA GLU A 424 -10.61 38.29 4.92
C GLU A 424 -11.01 37.77 6.31
N ARG A 425 -11.62 36.57 6.37
CA ARG A 425 -12.00 35.96 7.65
C ARG A 425 -10.79 35.54 8.49
N ILE A 426 -9.73 35.02 7.88
CA ILE A 426 -8.47 34.72 8.59
C ILE A 426 -7.82 35.99 9.16
N GLU A 427 -7.92 37.11 8.45
CA GLU A 427 -7.38 38.39 8.92
C GLU A 427 -8.21 38.97 10.07
N LYS A 428 -9.55 38.92 9.97
CA LYS A 428 -10.47 39.59 10.91
C LYS A 428 -10.90 38.75 12.12
N GLU A 429 -10.97 37.43 11.99
CA GLU A 429 -11.48 36.52 13.02
C GLU A 429 -10.34 35.66 13.60
N GLU A 430 -9.98 35.88 14.86
CA GLU A 430 -8.89 35.15 15.55
C GLU A 430 -9.17 33.65 15.65
N ASP A 431 -10.42 33.26 15.90
CA ASP A 431 -10.85 31.85 15.94
C ASP A 431 -10.64 31.16 14.59
N VAL A 432 -10.93 31.86 13.48
CA VAL A 432 -10.73 31.32 12.12
C VAL A 432 -9.25 31.16 11.84
N ARG A 433 -8.42 32.14 12.22
CA ARG A 433 -6.97 32.06 12.06
C ARG A 433 -6.40 30.86 12.81
N THR A 434 -6.74 30.70 14.08
CA THR A 434 -6.26 29.60 14.92
C THR A 434 -6.69 28.25 14.36
N LEU A 435 -7.95 28.13 13.90
CA LEU A 435 -8.46 26.93 13.26
C LEU A 435 -7.69 26.58 11.98
N ILE A 436 -7.44 27.56 11.11
CA ILE A 436 -6.76 27.35 9.82
C ILE A 436 -5.28 27.01 10.04
N GLU A 437 -4.57 27.71 10.91
CA GLU A 437 -3.15 27.43 11.20
C GLU A 437 -2.96 26.02 11.79
N MET A 438 -3.85 25.59 12.66
CA MET A 438 -3.83 24.22 13.18
C MET A 438 -4.19 23.19 12.09
N ALA A 439 -5.21 23.47 11.26
CA ALA A 439 -5.60 22.59 10.15
C ALA A 439 -4.49 22.48 9.09
N GLN A 440 -3.72 23.54 8.84
CA GLN A 440 -2.55 23.51 7.95
C GLN A 440 -1.50 22.51 8.42
N LYS A 441 -1.25 22.42 9.73
CA LYS A 441 -0.28 21.47 10.30
C LYS A 441 -0.74 20.01 10.16
N LEU A 442 -2.05 19.76 10.07
CA LEU A 442 -2.63 18.41 9.98
C LEU A 442 -3.03 18.01 8.57
N GLU A 443 -3.11 18.95 7.64
CA GLU A 443 -3.42 18.70 6.24
C GLU A 443 -2.47 17.65 5.63
N GLY A 444 -3.04 16.69 4.90
CA GLY A 444 -2.28 15.65 4.22
C GLY A 444 -1.83 14.49 5.12
N MET A 445 -1.98 14.58 6.45
CA MET A 445 -1.68 13.44 7.32
C MET A 445 -2.62 12.26 7.06
N THR A 446 -2.07 11.04 7.14
CA THR A 446 -2.84 9.81 6.99
C THR A 446 -3.78 9.60 8.18
N ARG A 447 -5.05 9.35 7.86
CA ARG A 447 -6.14 9.19 8.84
C ARG A 447 -6.57 7.75 8.99
N ASN A 448 -6.74 7.03 7.89
CA ASN A 448 -7.28 5.67 7.90
C ASN A 448 -6.74 4.84 6.74
N ILE A 449 -6.82 3.52 6.90
CA ILE A 449 -6.49 2.54 5.87
C ILE A 449 -7.80 2.09 5.22
N GLY A 450 -7.85 2.15 3.90
CA GLY A 450 -8.90 1.60 3.05
C GLY A 450 -8.33 0.53 2.12
N MET A 451 -9.19 0.04 1.23
CA MET A 451 -8.85 -0.95 0.21
C MET A 451 -9.09 -0.37 -1.17
N HIS A 452 -8.18 -0.62 -2.12
CA HIS A 452 -8.34 -0.18 -3.49
C HIS A 452 -9.50 -0.94 -4.15
N ALA A 453 -10.53 -0.23 -4.59
CA ALA A 453 -11.76 -0.82 -5.11
C ALA A 453 -11.59 -1.63 -6.40
N GLY A 454 -10.43 -1.54 -7.08
CA GLY A 454 -10.15 -2.29 -8.30
C GLY A 454 -8.80 -3.01 -8.33
N GLY A 455 -7.89 -2.76 -7.39
CA GLY A 455 -6.47 -3.06 -7.57
C GLY A 455 -6.14 -4.43 -6.99
N VAL A 456 -5.75 -5.36 -7.86
CA VAL A 456 -5.31 -6.70 -7.50
C VAL A 456 -3.84 -6.87 -7.86
N LEU A 457 -3.07 -7.43 -6.93
CA LEU A 457 -1.67 -7.74 -7.08
C LEU A 457 -1.50 -9.23 -7.27
N ILE A 458 -0.60 -9.61 -8.18
CA ILE A 458 -0.17 -11.00 -8.35
C ILE A 458 1.36 -11.00 -8.34
N ALA A 459 1.93 -11.61 -7.31
CA ALA A 459 3.38 -11.75 -7.14
C ALA A 459 3.88 -13.07 -7.76
N PRO A 460 5.16 -13.18 -8.14
CA PRO A 460 5.76 -14.44 -8.60
C PRO A 460 5.94 -15.49 -7.49
N GLY A 461 5.76 -15.10 -6.23
CA GLY A 461 5.87 -15.93 -5.04
C GLY A 461 5.03 -15.34 -3.92
N LYS A 462 5.43 -15.57 -2.68
CA LYS A 462 4.70 -15.06 -1.52
C LYS A 462 4.79 -13.53 -1.46
N LEU A 463 3.67 -12.84 -1.23
CA LEU A 463 3.63 -11.38 -1.15
C LEU A 463 4.51 -10.80 -0.04
N THR A 464 4.65 -11.51 1.07
CA THR A 464 5.52 -11.11 2.19
C THR A 464 7.00 -11.11 1.83
N ASP A 465 7.39 -11.70 0.70
CA ASP A 465 8.75 -11.60 0.18
C ASP A 465 9.03 -10.22 -0.46
N PHE A 466 7.98 -9.42 -0.65
CA PHE A 466 8.02 -8.12 -1.31
C PHE A 466 7.52 -6.99 -0.41
N CYS A 467 6.41 -7.19 0.31
CA CYS A 467 5.78 -6.17 1.14
C CYS A 467 5.01 -6.79 2.33
N PRO A 468 4.85 -6.07 3.46
CA PRO A 468 4.01 -6.54 4.55
C PRO A 468 2.52 -6.49 4.17
N LEU A 469 1.71 -7.30 4.86
CA LEU A 469 0.26 -7.34 4.67
C LEU A 469 -0.48 -6.74 5.87
N TYR A 470 -1.64 -6.16 5.60
CA TYR A 470 -2.59 -5.66 6.58
C TYR A 470 -3.95 -6.33 6.34
N MET A 471 -4.61 -6.73 7.41
CA MET A 471 -5.97 -7.24 7.35
C MET A 471 -6.80 -6.46 8.35
N GLN A 472 -7.78 -5.72 7.84
CA GLN A 472 -8.69 -4.98 8.70
C GLN A 472 -9.43 -5.97 9.63
N PRO A 473 -9.56 -5.67 10.94
CA PRO A 473 -10.34 -6.52 11.84
C PRO A 473 -11.75 -6.77 11.29
N GLY A 474 -12.12 -8.04 11.13
CA GLY A 474 -13.41 -8.46 10.54
C GLY A 474 -13.42 -8.63 9.02
N SER A 475 -12.32 -8.33 8.31
CA SER A 475 -12.13 -8.66 6.90
C SER A 475 -11.58 -10.09 6.73
N GLU A 476 -11.93 -10.74 5.62
CA GLU A 476 -11.33 -12.01 5.18
C GLU A 476 -10.23 -11.82 4.14
N SER A 477 -10.03 -10.60 3.66
CA SER A 477 -9.01 -10.26 2.67
C SER A 477 -7.92 -9.39 3.28
N ALA A 478 -6.68 -9.85 3.14
CA ALA A 478 -5.49 -9.05 3.39
C ALA A 478 -5.22 -8.13 2.20
N VAL A 479 -4.62 -6.98 2.48
CA VAL A 479 -4.14 -6.00 1.51
C VAL A 479 -2.65 -5.75 1.73
N SER A 480 -1.92 -5.34 0.70
CA SER A 480 -0.56 -4.83 0.86
C SER A 480 -0.57 -3.60 1.78
N GLN A 481 0.45 -3.46 2.64
CA GLN A 481 0.67 -2.22 3.40
C GLN A 481 1.28 -1.10 2.55
N PHE A 482 1.68 -1.40 1.32
CA PHE A 482 2.09 -0.40 0.35
C PHE A 482 0.89 0.06 -0.45
N ASP A 483 0.88 1.35 -0.80
CA ASP A 483 -0.13 1.89 -1.70
C ASP A 483 0.17 1.53 -3.15
N LYS A 484 -0.64 2.04 -4.07
CA LYS A 484 -0.50 1.76 -5.50
C LYS A 484 0.91 2.09 -6.01
N ASP A 485 1.42 3.27 -5.68
CA ASP A 485 2.66 3.78 -6.27
C ASP A 485 3.86 3.03 -5.69
N ASP A 486 3.84 2.74 -4.39
CA ASP A 486 4.88 1.97 -3.71
C ASP A 486 4.93 0.51 -4.19
N VAL A 487 3.77 -0.11 -4.43
CA VAL A 487 3.72 -1.49 -4.95
C VAL A 487 4.27 -1.59 -6.39
N GLU A 488 3.94 -0.63 -7.24
CA GLU A 488 4.51 -0.54 -8.59
C GLU A 488 6.03 -0.28 -8.51
N ALA A 489 6.47 0.56 -7.57
CA ALA A 489 7.89 0.87 -7.38
C ALA A 489 8.70 -0.36 -6.96
N ILE A 490 8.19 -1.24 -6.10
CA ILE A 490 8.89 -2.51 -5.76
C ILE A 490 8.79 -3.58 -6.87
N GLY A 491 8.12 -3.26 -7.97
CA GLY A 491 8.08 -4.07 -9.18
C GLY A 491 6.91 -5.06 -9.25
N LEU A 492 6.01 -5.08 -8.28
CA LEU A 492 4.84 -5.95 -8.36
C LEU A 492 3.86 -5.43 -9.40
N VAL A 493 3.25 -6.38 -10.12
CA VAL A 493 2.29 -6.06 -11.17
C VAL A 493 0.91 -5.90 -10.57
N LYS A 494 0.29 -4.77 -10.89
CA LYS A 494 -1.09 -4.46 -10.58
C LYS A 494 -1.99 -4.79 -11.77
N PHE A 495 -3.16 -5.33 -11.45
CA PHE A 495 -4.25 -5.54 -12.38
C PHE A 495 -5.47 -4.76 -11.87
N ASP A 496 -6.02 -3.90 -12.73
CA ASP A 496 -7.25 -3.16 -12.41
C ASP A 496 -8.47 -3.95 -12.84
N PHE A 497 -9.22 -4.42 -11.84
CA PHE A 497 -10.51 -5.07 -11.99
C PHE A 497 -11.58 -4.03 -11.69
N LEU A 498 -11.96 -3.28 -12.71
CA LEU A 498 -12.92 -2.18 -12.59
C LEU A 498 -14.34 -2.73 -12.65
N GLY A 499 -15.21 -2.27 -11.75
CA GLY A 499 -16.64 -2.60 -11.79
C GLY A 499 -17.40 -1.61 -12.68
N LEU A 500 -17.78 -2.02 -13.89
CA LEU A 500 -18.55 -1.17 -14.80
C LEU A 500 -20.06 -1.46 -14.69
N ALA A 501 -20.83 -0.46 -14.28
CA ALA A 501 -22.28 -0.56 -14.16
C ALA A 501 -22.95 -0.91 -15.50
N THR A 502 -22.39 -0.45 -16.62
CA THR A 502 -22.91 -0.73 -17.97
C THR A 502 -22.96 -2.22 -18.29
N LEU A 503 -21.91 -2.98 -17.95
CA LEU A 503 -21.90 -4.44 -18.17
C LEU A 503 -22.96 -5.14 -17.32
N THR A 504 -23.18 -4.64 -16.10
CA THR A 504 -24.23 -5.14 -15.21
C THR A 504 -25.62 -4.90 -15.81
N ILE A 505 -25.84 -3.72 -16.40
CA ILE A 505 -27.10 -3.37 -17.07
C ILE A 505 -27.35 -4.26 -18.29
N LEU A 506 -26.33 -4.54 -19.10
CA LEU A 506 -26.44 -5.42 -20.27
C LEU A 506 -26.79 -6.85 -19.86
N GLU A 507 -26.18 -7.36 -18.78
CA GLU A 507 -26.49 -8.70 -18.27
C GLU A 507 -27.95 -8.79 -17.80
N ILE A 508 -28.42 -7.79 -17.05
CA ILE A 508 -29.83 -7.72 -16.61
C ILE A 508 -30.78 -7.65 -17.81
N ALA A 509 -30.41 -6.88 -18.85
CA ALA A 509 -31.21 -6.78 -20.08
C ALA A 509 -31.31 -8.14 -20.78
N ARG A 510 -30.19 -8.85 -20.93
CA ARG A 510 -30.16 -10.22 -21.47
C ARG A 510 -31.03 -11.18 -20.67
N GLU A 511 -30.90 -11.19 -19.35
CA GLU A 511 -31.74 -12.02 -18.49
C GLU A 511 -33.23 -11.76 -18.68
N PHE A 512 -33.61 -10.47 -18.79
CA PHE A 512 -35.01 -10.12 -19.05
C PHE A 512 -35.46 -10.55 -20.43
N ILE A 513 -34.61 -10.49 -21.45
CA ILE A 513 -34.94 -10.97 -22.79
C ILE A 513 -35.23 -12.48 -22.74
N MET A 514 -34.31 -13.26 -22.16
CA MET A 514 -34.45 -14.72 -22.02
C MET A 514 -35.70 -15.11 -21.21
N LYS A 515 -36.03 -14.36 -20.16
CA LYS A 515 -37.19 -14.64 -19.30
C LYS A 515 -38.54 -14.23 -19.92
N ARG A 516 -38.58 -13.17 -20.73
CA ARG A 516 -39.84 -12.56 -21.21
C ARG A 516 -40.20 -12.93 -22.63
N HIS A 517 -39.25 -13.40 -23.45
CA HIS A 517 -39.50 -13.74 -24.85
C HIS A 517 -39.28 -15.24 -25.08
N GLN A 518 -40.38 -15.98 -25.29
CA GLN A 518 -40.31 -17.39 -25.72
C GLN A 518 -39.58 -17.50 -27.07
N GLY A 519 -38.65 -18.46 -27.18
CA GLY A 519 -37.77 -18.67 -28.33
C GLY A 519 -36.43 -17.91 -28.25
N GLN A 520 -36.16 -17.18 -27.16
CA GLN A 520 -34.90 -16.46 -26.90
C GLN A 520 -34.18 -17.00 -25.65
N GLU A 521 -34.41 -18.26 -25.29
CA GLU A 521 -33.85 -18.90 -24.08
C GLU A 521 -32.32 -19.01 -24.12
N HIS A 522 -31.70 -18.79 -25.29
CA HIS A 522 -30.26 -18.79 -25.51
C HIS A 522 -29.76 -17.45 -26.05
N PHE A 523 -30.49 -16.35 -25.83
CA PHE A 523 -30.06 -15.03 -26.28
C PHE A 523 -28.69 -14.67 -25.69
N ASP A 524 -27.77 -14.34 -26.57
CA ASP A 524 -26.42 -13.89 -26.26
C ASP A 524 -26.11 -12.64 -27.08
N TYR A 525 -25.43 -11.68 -26.45
CA TYR A 525 -24.96 -10.44 -27.06
C TYR A 525 -23.43 -10.39 -27.17
N ALA A 526 -22.75 -11.42 -26.66
CA ALA A 526 -21.29 -11.55 -26.67
C ALA A 526 -20.74 -11.98 -28.04
#